data_AF-C6SZH6-F1
#
_entry.id   AF-C6SZH6-F1
#
_cell.length_a   1.000
_cell.length_b   1.000
_cell.length_c   1.000
_cell.angle_alpha   90.00
_cell.angle_beta   90.00
_cell.angle_gamma   90.00
#
_symmetry.space_group_name_H-M   'P 1'
#
loop_
_entity.id
_entity.type
_entity.pdbx_description
1 polymer ?
#
loop_
_entity_poly.entity_id
_entity_poly.type
_entity_poly.pdbx_seq_one_letter_code
_entity_poly.pdbx_strand_id
1 'polypeptide(L)'
;MMAIRLPSALSARHILRRSNAAATSLDVPKGYFAVYVGEGEKKRFVIPVSLLNQPSFQELLSIAEEEFGFTHPMGGLTIPCTEDIFVNITSGLHI
;
A
#
# COMPACT_ATOMS: atom_id res chain seq x y z
N MET A 1 55.59 -3.55 34.87
CA MET A 1 54.41 -4.42 34.70
C MET A 1 53.63 -3.92 33.49
N MET A 2 53.54 -4.72 32.42
CA MET A 2 52.90 -4.34 31.16
C MET A 2 51.36 -4.40 31.29
N ALA A 3 50.69 -3.33 30.89
CA ALA A 3 49.23 -3.25 30.81
C ALA A 3 48.73 -3.85 29.49
N ILE A 4 47.90 -4.88 29.56
CA ILE A 4 47.23 -5.47 28.40
C ILE A 4 45.99 -4.63 28.10
N ARG A 5 46.00 -3.94 26.96
CA ARG A 5 44.85 -3.18 26.44
C ARG A 5 43.89 -4.17 25.77
N LEU A 6 42.71 -4.37 26.35
CA LEU A 6 41.60 -5.09 25.72
C LEU A 6 40.88 -4.15 24.73
N PRO A 7 40.67 -4.56 23.47
CA PRO A 7 39.81 -3.81 22.56
C PRO A 7 38.35 -3.93 23.01
N SER A 8 37.70 -2.79 23.16
CA SER A 8 36.28 -2.65 23.42
C SER A 8 35.47 -3.20 22.24
N ALA A 9 34.73 -4.28 22.51
CA ALA A 9 33.68 -4.78 21.64
C ALA A 9 32.55 -3.74 21.57
N LEU A 10 32.39 -3.08 20.42
CA LEU A 10 31.20 -2.31 20.08
C LEU A 10 30.50 -2.96 18.88
N SER A 11 29.61 -3.88 19.25
CA SER A 11 28.28 -4.12 18.69
C SER A 11 28.08 -4.01 17.18
N ALA A 12 28.08 -5.18 16.54
CA ALA A 12 27.20 -5.63 15.47
C ALA A 12 26.39 -4.53 14.73
N ARG A 13 27.01 -3.92 13.71
CA ARG A 13 26.29 -3.28 12.61
C ARG A 13 26.26 -4.27 11.45
N HIS A 14 25.26 -5.14 11.38
CA HIS A 14 24.88 -5.89 10.18
C HIS A 14 23.48 -6.52 10.38
N ILE A 15 22.45 -5.68 10.54
CA ILE A 15 21.04 -6.07 10.50
C ILE A 15 20.31 -5.17 9.48
N LEU A 16 20.74 -5.18 8.22
CA LEU A 16 19.91 -4.74 7.08
C LEU A 16 20.25 -5.57 5.83
N ARG A 17 20.34 -6.90 6.00
CA ARG A 17 20.14 -7.84 4.88
C ARG A 17 18.64 -8.11 4.79
N ARG A 18 17.85 -7.10 4.41
CA ARG A 18 16.42 -7.26 4.11
C ARG A 18 16.33 -7.75 2.67
N SER A 19 15.81 -8.96 2.53
CA SER A 19 15.55 -9.74 1.33
C SER A 19 15.11 -8.89 0.12
N ASN A 20 15.96 -8.79 -0.91
CA ASN A 20 15.52 -8.52 -2.28
C ASN A 20 14.80 -9.76 -2.83
N ALA A 21 13.63 -10.07 -2.26
CA ALA A 21 12.79 -11.19 -2.65
C ALA A 21 11.42 -10.67 -3.12
N ALA A 22 11.39 -9.75 -4.09
CA ALA A 22 10.17 -9.34 -4.81
C ALA A 22 10.47 -8.29 -5.90
N ALA A 23 11.21 -8.64 -6.94
CA ALA A 23 11.31 -7.82 -8.16
C ALA A 23 10.32 -8.28 -9.24
N THR A 24 9.19 -8.85 -8.83
CA THR A 24 8.13 -9.34 -9.71
C THR A 24 6.85 -8.61 -9.36
N SER A 25 6.52 -7.61 -10.18
CA SER A 25 5.21 -6.96 -10.33
C SER A 25 4.61 -6.30 -9.08
N LEU A 26 4.39 -4.98 -9.16
CA LEU A 26 3.41 -4.23 -8.35
C LEU A 26 3.85 -3.69 -6.96
N ASP A 27 5.11 -3.35 -6.72
CA ASP A 27 5.52 -2.82 -5.40
C ASP A 27 4.76 -1.53 -5.01
N VAL A 28 4.01 -1.58 -3.91
CA VAL A 28 3.26 -0.45 -3.37
C VAL A 28 4.05 0.13 -2.20
N PRO A 29 4.38 1.44 -2.19
CA PRO A 29 5.10 2.04 -1.08
C PRO A 29 4.38 1.80 0.26
N LYS A 30 5.15 1.64 1.34
CA LYS A 30 4.57 1.52 2.68
C LYS A 30 3.70 2.75 2.98
N GLY A 31 2.47 2.51 3.45
CA GLY A 31 1.49 3.57 3.69
C GLY A 31 0.60 3.87 2.47
N TYR A 32 0.73 3.10 1.40
CA TYR A 32 -0.14 3.13 0.24
C TYR A 32 -0.76 1.75 0.01
N PHE A 33 -1.82 1.70 -0.77
CA PHE A 33 -2.47 0.46 -1.22
C PHE A 33 -2.89 0.60 -2.69
N ALA A 34 -3.03 -0.54 -3.37
CA ALA A 34 -3.46 -0.58 -4.76
C ALA A 34 -4.99 -0.77 -4.84
N VAL A 35 -5.62 0.05 -5.67
CA VAL A 35 -7.05 -0.01 -5.99
C VAL A 35 -7.23 -0.17 -7.48
N TYR A 36 -8.15 -1.04 -7.88
CA TYR A 36 -8.53 -1.28 -9.25
C TYR A 36 -9.91 -0.69 -9.49
N VAL A 37 -10.04 0.21 -10.46
CA VAL A 37 -11.26 0.97 -10.74
C VAL A 37 -11.65 0.80 -12.20
N GLY A 38 -12.94 0.58 -12.45
CA GLY A 38 -13.51 0.44 -13.79
C GLY A 38 -14.33 -0.84 -13.96
N GLU A 39 -15.45 -0.73 -14.68
CA GLU A 39 -16.36 -1.85 -14.98
C GLU A 39 -15.80 -2.79 -16.06
N GLY A 40 -15.08 -2.23 -17.05
CA GLY A 40 -14.41 -2.98 -18.12
C GLY A 40 -12.92 -3.12 -17.88
N GLU A 41 -12.15 -2.15 -18.38
CA GLU A 41 -10.71 -2.09 -18.19
C GLU A 41 -10.38 -1.51 -16.81
N LYS A 42 -10.07 -2.40 -15.86
CA LYS A 42 -9.68 -2.01 -14.50
C LYS A 42 -8.33 -1.29 -14.51
N LYS A 43 -8.35 0.01 -14.21
CA LYS A 43 -7.14 0.82 -14.01
C LYS A 43 -6.64 0.69 -12.57
N ARG A 44 -5.33 0.52 -12.42
CA ARG A 44 -4.66 0.43 -11.13
C ARG A 44 -4.26 1.82 -10.64
N PHE A 45 -4.76 2.21 -9.48
CA PHE A 45 -4.37 3.40 -8.74
C PHE A 45 -3.64 3.01 -7.46
N VAL A 46 -2.61 3.77 -7.09
CA VAL A 46 -1.90 3.62 -5.82
C VAL A 46 -2.23 4.83 -4.97
N ILE A 47 -2.97 4.61 -3.89
CA ILE A 47 -3.47 5.68 -3.03
C ILE A 47 -2.99 5.49 -1.58
N PRO A 48 -2.80 6.58 -0.83
CA PRO A 48 -2.34 6.48 0.54
C PRO A 48 -3.44 5.91 1.43
N VAL A 49 -3.04 5.12 2.44
CA VAL A 49 -3.97 4.51 3.42
C VAL A 49 -4.80 5.56 4.16
N SER A 50 -4.35 6.82 4.22
CA SER A 50 -5.10 7.94 4.78
C SER A 50 -6.47 8.16 4.11
N LEU A 51 -6.63 7.77 2.84
CA LEU A 51 -7.90 7.87 2.14
C LEU A 51 -8.96 6.94 2.73
N LEU A 52 -8.56 5.82 3.37
CA LEU A 52 -9.47 4.90 4.06
C LEU A 52 -10.21 5.57 5.24
N ASN A 53 -9.68 6.67 5.76
CA ASN A 53 -10.29 7.43 6.85
C ASN A 53 -11.30 8.50 6.35
N GLN A 54 -11.45 8.67 5.03
CA GLN A 54 -12.44 9.58 4.47
C GLN A 54 -13.81 8.89 4.40
N PRO A 55 -14.89 9.53 4.88
CA PRO A 55 -16.22 8.92 4.87
C PRO A 55 -16.69 8.59 3.45
N SER A 56 -16.39 9.45 2.46
CA SER A 56 -16.70 9.19 1.06
C SER A 56 -16.00 7.95 0.51
N PHE A 57 -14.78 7.67 0.97
CA PHE A 57 -14.07 6.45 0.57
C PHE A 57 -14.63 5.21 1.28
N GLN A 58 -15.05 5.34 2.53
CA GLN A 58 -15.71 4.24 3.25
C GLN A 58 -17.04 3.84 2.62
N GLU A 59 -17.81 4.81 2.12
CA GLU A 59 -19.02 4.55 1.35
C GLU A 59 -18.71 3.77 0.06
N LEU A 60 -17.66 4.16 -0.68
CA LEU A 60 -17.17 3.37 -1.82
C LEU A 60 -16.76 1.95 -1.45
N LEU A 61 -16.11 1.77 -0.29
CA LEU A 61 -15.71 0.47 0.20
C LEU A 61 -16.91 -0.41 0.52
N SER A 62 -17.97 0.14 1.13
CA SER A 62 -19.21 -0.59 1.41
C SER A 62 -19.84 -1.09 0.12
N ILE A 63 -19.94 -0.23 -0.90
CA ILE A 63 -20.46 -0.61 -2.22
C ILE A 63 -19.56 -1.70 -2.86
N ALA A 64 -18.24 -1.54 -2.75
CA ALA A 64 -17.30 -2.54 -3.25
C ALA A 64 -17.39 -3.89 -2.53
N GLU A 65 -17.63 -3.89 -1.22
CA GLU A 65 -17.85 -5.08 -0.41
C GLU A 65 -19.16 -5.77 -0.79
N GLU A 66 -20.24 -5.02 -1.05
CA GLU A 66 -21.52 -5.59 -1.48
C GLU A 66 -21.40 -6.29 -2.85
N GLU A 67 -20.64 -5.71 -3.78
CA GLU A 67 -20.49 -6.22 -5.16
C GLU A 67 -19.43 -7.34 -5.31
N PHE A 68 -18.27 -7.19 -4.64
CA PHE A 68 -17.14 -8.13 -4.79
C PHE A 68 -16.85 -8.96 -3.52
N GLY A 69 -17.50 -8.65 -2.40
CA GLY A 69 -17.12 -9.18 -1.10
C GLY A 69 -15.67 -8.87 -0.77
N PHE A 70 -14.99 -9.84 -0.15
CA PHE A 70 -13.56 -9.77 0.17
C PHE A 70 -12.67 -10.46 -0.89
N THR A 71 -13.26 -10.93 -2.00
CA THR A 71 -12.54 -11.71 -3.01
C THR A 71 -12.17 -10.81 -4.19
N HIS A 72 -10.92 -10.35 -4.22
CA HIS A 72 -10.42 -9.54 -5.32
C HIS A 72 -9.41 -10.32 -6.18
N PRO A 73 -9.72 -10.63 -7.46
CA PRO A 73 -8.88 -11.50 -8.29
C PRO A 73 -7.51 -10.89 -8.62
N MET A 74 -7.35 -9.57 -8.51
CA MET A 74 -6.11 -8.86 -8.85
C MET A 74 -5.18 -8.63 -7.64
N GLY A 75 -5.49 -9.24 -6.49
CA GLY A 75 -4.68 -9.12 -5.26
C GLY A 75 -4.75 -7.75 -4.58
N GLY A 76 -5.57 -6.83 -5.08
CA GLY A 76 -5.83 -5.52 -4.49
C GLY A 76 -7.31 -5.18 -4.55
N LEU A 77 -7.72 -4.18 -3.78
CA LEU A 77 -9.10 -3.75 -3.66
C LEU A 77 -9.68 -3.36 -5.03
N THR A 78 -10.85 -3.87 -5.36
CA THR A 78 -11.56 -3.50 -6.60
C THR A 78 -12.77 -2.66 -6.23
N ILE A 79 -12.91 -1.47 -6.83
CA ILE A 79 -14.05 -0.57 -6.59
C ILE A 79 -14.95 -0.57 -7.83
N PRO A 80 -16.26 -0.88 -7.69
CA PRO A 80 -17.25 -0.85 -8.77
C PRO A 80 -17.73 0.58 -9.01
N CYS A 81 -16.83 1.48 -9.37
CA CYS A 81 -17.19 2.86 -9.70
C CYS A 81 -16.51 3.29 -10.98
N THR A 82 -17.10 4.29 -11.64
CA THR A 82 -16.45 4.95 -12.76
C THR A 82 -15.17 5.65 -12.30
N GLU A 83 -14.22 5.76 -13.21
CA GLU A 83 -12.97 6.48 -12.96
C GLU A 83 -13.25 7.91 -12.49
N ASP A 84 -14.25 8.59 -13.06
CA ASP A 84 -14.65 9.95 -12.69
C ASP A 84 -15.03 10.07 -11.20
N ILE A 85 -15.83 9.13 -10.68
CA ILE A 85 -16.24 9.12 -9.26
C ILE A 85 -15.03 8.90 -8.36
N PHE A 86 -14.19 7.92 -8.71
CA PHE A 86 -12.99 7.61 -7.95
C PHE A 86 -12.00 8.77 -7.95
N VAL A 87 -11.78 9.41 -9.11
CA VAL A 87 -10.94 10.59 -9.24
C VAL A 87 -11.53 11.74 -8.43
N ASN A 88 -12.84 11.97 -8.45
CA ASN A 88 -13.46 13.03 -7.64
C ASN A 88 -13.22 12.82 -6.13
N ILE A 89 -13.33 11.59 -5.65
CA ILE A 89 -13.12 11.24 -4.23
C ILE A 89 -11.64 11.27 -3.84
N THR A 90 -10.75 10.86 -4.73
CA THR A 90 -9.28 10.90 -4.52
C THR A 90 -8.68 12.29 -4.72
N SER A 91 -9.29 13.15 -5.56
CA SER A 91 -8.82 14.52 -5.83
C SER A 91 -8.97 15.45 -4.63
N GLY A 92 -9.81 15.08 -3.66
CA GLY A 92 -9.87 15.75 -2.36
C GLY A 92 -8.56 15.62 -1.55
N LEU A 93 -7.62 14.78 -2.01
CA LEU A 93 -6.31 14.59 -1.41
C LEU A 93 -5.26 15.46 -2.11
N HIS A 94 -5.28 16.76 -1.82
CA HIS A 94 -4.16 17.65 -2.16
C HIS A 94 -2.98 17.33 -1.23
N ILE A 95 -1.98 16.62 -1.78
CA ILE A 95 -0.58 16.76 -1.36
C ILE A 95 0.13 17.62 -2.40
#